data_AF-A0A936EYJ9-F1
#
_entry.id   AF-A0A936EYJ9-F1
#
_cell.length_a   1.000
_cell.length_b   1.000
_cell.length_c   1.000
_cell.angle_alpha   90.00
_cell.angle_beta   90.00
_cell.angle_gamma   90.00
#
_symmetry.space_group_name_H-M   'P 1'
#
loop_
_entity.id
_entity.type
_entity.pdbx_description
1 polymer ?
#
loop_
_entity_poly.entity_id
_entity_poly.type
_entity_poly.pdbx_seq_one_letter_code
_entity_poly.pdbx_strand_id
1 'polypeptide(L)'
;MRLAEYTDYTLRVLMYCAAHPDRQVTIAELAEHHGVSKNHLMKIVNDLARQGVLQTTRGRGGGLRLLQRPADIRIGDVVRSSETDFRLVECFDPDSNTCTLSPSCRLKGLFDSALRAYFRELDAVTLADLSVPSGRDAPAAAPMRAPPTRRTAAARVGAGSGTR
;
A
#
# COMPACT_ATOMS: atom_id res chain seq x y z
N MET A 1 -2.27 -8.79 8.60
CA MET A 1 -1.79 -8.59 7.21
C MET A 1 -0.31 -8.29 7.28
N ARG A 2 0.49 -8.95 6.44
CA ARG A 2 1.90 -8.61 6.21
C ARG A 2 2.01 -8.35 4.71
N LEU A 3 2.59 -7.21 4.34
CA LEU A 3 2.82 -6.88 2.94
C LEU A 3 3.88 -7.83 2.37
N ALA A 4 3.71 -8.29 1.13
CA ALA A 4 4.77 -9.05 0.49
C ALA A 4 6.03 -8.20 0.33
N GLU A 5 7.20 -8.83 0.45
CA GLU A 5 8.48 -8.16 0.22
C GLU A 5 8.54 -7.57 -1.19
N TYR A 6 7.93 -8.24 -2.17
CA TYR A 6 7.80 -7.75 -3.53
C TYR A 6 7.07 -6.39 -3.59
N THR A 7 5.94 -6.25 -2.91
CA THR A 7 5.16 -5.00 -2.86
C THR A 7 5.94 -3.89 -2.14
N ASP A 8 6.58 -4.21 -1.01
CA ASP A 8 7.42 -3.26 -0.26
C ASP A 8 8.57 -2.74 -1.14
N TYR A 9 9.32 -3.62 -1.80
CA TYR A 9 10.42 -3.21 -2.68
C TYR A 9 9.94 -2.51 -3.96
N THR A 10 8.74 -2.82 -4.46
CA THR A 10 8.13 -2.07 -5.57
C THR A 10 7.95 -0.60 -5.19
N LEU A 11 7.40 -0.33 -4.00
CA LEU A 11 7.23 1.03 -3.50
C LEU A 11 8.58 1.73 -3.28
N ARG A 12 9.55 1.04 -2.67
CA ARG A 12 10.89 1.61 -2.41
C ARG A 12 11.64 1.96 -3.70
N VAL A 13 11.56 1.13 -4.73
CA VAL A 13 12.16 1.42 -6.05
C VAL A 13 11.55 2.67 -6.67
N LEU A 14 10.23 2.83 -6.60
CA LEU A 14 9.53 4.02 -7.11
C LEU A 14 9.94 5.28 -6.33
N MET A 15 9.97 5.20 -4.98
CA MET A 15 10.42 6.31 -4.13
C MET A 15 11.86 6.71 -4.44
N TYR A 16 12.75 5.72 -4.64
CA TYR A 16 14.14 5.97 -4.97
C TYR A 16 14.28 6.67 -6.34
N CYS A 17 13.51 6.26 -7.33
CA CYS A 17 13.48 6.92 -8.64
C CYS A 17 12.88 8.34 -8.56
N ALA A 18 11.84 8.55 -7.75
CA ALA A 18 11.24 9.86 -7.52
C ALA A 18 12.21 10.85 -6.87
N ALA A 19 13.08 10.37 -5.97
CA ALA A 19 14.12 11.17 -5.32
C ALA A 19 15.30 11.54 -6.24
N HIS A 20 15.39 10.92 -7.42
CA HIS A 20 16.48 11.14 -8.39
C HIS A 20 15.96 11.44 -9.80
N PRO A 21 15.17 12.52 -10.00
CA PRO A 21 14.50 12.79 -11.27
C PRO A 21 15.48 13.13 -12.41
N ASP A 22 16.65 13.69 -12.09
CA ASP A 22 17.59 14.23 -13.07
C ASP A 22 18.61 13.21 -13.61
N ARG A 23 18.53 11.95 -13.16
CA ARG A 23 19.47 10.90 -13.59
C ARG A 23 18.80 9.54 -13.75
N GLN A 24 19.51 8.63 -14.38
CA GLN A 24 19.13 7.23 -14.40
C GLN A 24 19.62 6.55 -13.12
N VAL A 25 18.76 5.69 -12.57
CA VAL A 25 19.07 4.80 -11.45
C VAL A 25 19.40 3.41 -12.01
N THR A 26 20.38 2.72 -11.44
CA THR A 26 20.70 1.36 -11.90
C THR A 26 20.16 0.28 -10.96
N ILE A 27 19.95 -0.93 -11.47
CA ILE A 27 19.59 -2.09 -10.63
C ILE A 27 20.71 -2.41 -9.63
N ALA A 28 21.97 -2.21 -10.01
CA ALA A 28 23.10 -2.47 -9.13
C ALA A 28 23.09 -1.53 -7.92
N GLU A 29 22.83 -0.25 -8.16
CA GLU A 29 22.68 0.77 -7.15
C GLU A 29 21.48 0.50 -6.22
N LEU A 30 20.32 0.13 -6.78
CA LEU A 30 19.15 -0.26 -5.98
C LEU A 30 19.44 -1.48 -5.10
N ALA A 31 20.16 -2.47 -5.64
CA ALA A 31 20.53 -3.69 -4.92
C ALA A 31 21.42 -3.38 -3.72
N GLU A 32 22.42 -2.52 -3.92
CA GLU A 32 23.32 -2.05 -2.87
C GLU A 32 22.58 -1.22 -1.82
N HIS A 33 21.77 -0.24 -2.26
CA HIS A 33 21.07 0.66 -1.37
C HIS A 33 20.01 -0.04 -0.50
N HIS A 34 19.29 -1.01 -1.05
CA HIS A 34 18.22 -1.71 -0.33
C HIS A 34 18.64 -3.05 0.28
N GLY A 35 19.85 -3.54 0.01
CA GLY A 35 20.31 -4.86 0.46
C GLY A 35 19.55 -6.02 -0.18
N VAL A 36 19.14 -5.89 -1.44
CA VAL A 36 18.27 -6.85 -2.15
C VAL A 36 18.98 -7.46 -3.34
N SER A 37 18.68 -8.72 -3.65
CA SER A 37 19.22 -9.36 -4.85
C SER A 37 18.82 -8.62 -6.14
N LYS A 38 19.79 -8.49 -7.06
CA LYS A 38 19.53 -7.93 -8.41
C LYS A 38 18.42 -8.68 -9.15
N ASN A 39 18.31 -10.00 -8.95
CA ASN A 39 17.27 -10.82 -9.58
C ASN A 39 15.87 -10.44 -9.12
N HIS A 40 15.68 -10.17 -7.83
CA HIS A 40 14.40 -9.72 -7.30
C HIS A 40 14.03 -8.34 -7.87
N LEU A 41 14.99 -7.41 -7.87
CA LEU A 41 14.79 -6.07 -8.43
C LEU A 41 14.53 -6.10 -9.94
N MET A 42 15.17 -6.99 -10.70
CA MET A 42 14.89 -7.16 -12.13
C MET A 42 13.43 -7.54 -12.39
N LYS A 43 12.83 -8.39 -11.56
CA LYS A 43 11.40 -8.73 -11.68
C LYS A 43 10.53 -7.50 -11.46
N ILE A 44 10.74 -6.80 -10.34
CA ILE A 44 10.02 -5.56 -10.01
C ILE A 44 10.13 -4.52 -11.14
N VAL A 45 11.35 -4.23 -11.59
CA VAL A 45 11.61 -3.23 -12.63
C VAL A 45 10.97 -3.62 -13.95
N ASN A 46 11.03 -4.89 -14.35
CA ASN A 46 10.38 -5.37 -15.56
C ASN A 46 8.86 -5.24 -15.47
N ASP A 47 8.27 -5.50 -14.31
CA ASP A 47 6.83 -5.45 -14.12
C ASP A 47 6.34 -4.00 -14.15
N LEU A 48 7.02 -3.09 -13.45
CA LEU A 48 6.77 -1.64 -13.50
C LEU A 48 6.97 -1.04 -14.90
N ALA A 49 7.93 -1.55 -15.67
CA ALA A 49 8.13 -1.13 -17.06
C ALA A 49 6.99 -1.59 -17.97
N ARG A 50 6.50 -2.83 -17.79
CA ARG A 50 5.32 -3.34 -18.54
C ARG A 50 4.05 -2.56 -18.20
N GLN A 51 3.91 -2.09 -16.97
CA GLN A 51 2.82 -1.23 -16.52
C GLN A 51 2.96 0.24 -17.00
N GLY A 52 4.08 0.59 -17.65
CA GLY A 52 4.32 1.96 -18.10
C GLY A 52 4.59 2.95 -16.97
N VAL A 53 5.01 2.48 -15.78
CA VAL A 53 5.37 3.33 -14.64
C VAL A 53 6.85 3.73 -14.71
N LEU A 54 7.70 2.80 -15.17
CA LEU A 54 9.13 3.03 -15.37
C LEU A 54 9.51 2.98 -16.85
N GLN A 55 10.49 3.80 -17.22
CA GLN A 55 11.24 3.65 -18.46
C GLN A 55 12.59 3.01 -18.16
N THR A 56 12.98 2.01 -18.94
CA THR A 56 14.31 1.36 -18.84
C THR A 56 15.12 1.61 -20.10
N THR A 57 16.40 1.94 -19.93
CA THR A 57 17.37 2.16 -21.01
C THR A 57 18.51 1.16 -20.86
N ARG A 58 18.88 0.49 -21.95
CA ARG A 58 19.98 -0.50 -21.97
C ARG A 58 21.31 0.14 -22.38
N GLY A 59 22.42 -0.52 -22.04
CA GLY A 59 23.77 -0.14 -22.49
C GLY A 59 24.55 0.68 -21.46
N ARG A 60 25.73 1.16 -21.87
CA ARG A 60 26.60 2.02 -21.04
C ARG A 60 25.89 3.36 -20.79
N GLY A 61 25.71 3.73 -19.52
CA GLY A 61 24.92 4.90 -19.13
C GLY A 61 23.40 4.67 -19.12
N GLY A 62 22.96 3.41 -19.29
CA GLY A 62 21.57 3.01 -19.11
C GLY A 62 21.16 2.90 -17.64
N GLY A 63 19.92 2.48 -17.41
CA GLY A 63 19.28 2.48 -16.10
C GLY A 63 17.77 2.59 -16.23
N LEU A 64 17.13 3.04 -15.15
CA LEU A 64 15.69 3.24 -15.06
C LEU A 64 15.36 4.61 -14.48
N ARG A 65 14.20 5.14 -14.87
CA ARG A 65 13.60 6.37 -14.32
C ARG A 65 12.08 6.27 -14.38
N LEU A 66 11.38 7.14 -13.64
CA LEU A 66 9.93 7.26 -13.75
C LEU A 66 9.54 7.68 -15.18
N LEU A 67 8.55 6.99 -15.73
CA LEU A 67 7.91 7.36 -17.00
C LEU A 67 6.72 8.31 -16.76
N GLN A 68 6.07 8.18 -15.61
CA GLN A 68 4.95 9.02 -15.18
C GLN A 68 5.42 10.05 -14.15
N ARG A 69 4.68 11.16 -14.00
CA ARG A 69 4.99 12.12 -12.93
C ARG A 69 4.66 11.47 -11.58
N PRO A 70 5.44 11.71 -10.51
CA PRO A 70 5.14 11.16 -9.18
C PRO A 70 3.71 11.44 -8.70
N ALA A 71 3.16 12.61 -9.05
CA ALA A 71 1.80 13.01 -8.69
C ALA A 71 0.69 12.20 -9.42
N ASP A 72 1.03 11.51 -10.51
CA ASP A 72 0.07 10.67 -11.25
C ASP A 72 0.11 9.20 -10.79
N ILE A 73 1.07 8.83 -9.91
CA ILE A 73 1.27 7.46 -9.43
C ILE A 73 0.62 7.31 -8.05
N ARG A 74 -0.59 6.75 -8.00
CA ARG A 74 -1.33 6.53 -6.74
C ARG A 74 -0.84 5.28 -6.00
N ILE A 75 -0.59 5.41 -4.70
CA ILE A 75 0.01 4.33 -3.88
C ILE A 75 -0.91 3.11 -3.78
N GLY A 76 -2.22 3.35 -3.62
CA GLY A 76 -3.20 2.26 -3.61
C GLY A 76 -3.20 1.40 -4.87
N ASP A 77 -2.92 1.99 -6.04
CA ASP A 77 -2.84 1.24 -7.30
C ASP A 77 -1.56 0.42 -7.39
N VAL A 78 -0.43 0.98 -6.93
CA VAL A 78 0.82 0.22 -6.84
C VAL A 78 0.64 -1.00 -5.94
N VAL A 79 0.08 -0.83 -4.73
CA VAL A 79 -0.17 -1.93 -3.80
C VAL A 79 -1.11 -2.98 -4.40
N ARG A 80 -2.21 -2.57 -5.03
CA ARG A 80 -3.13 -3.49 -5.72
C ARG A 80 -2.49 -4.25 -6.88
N SER A 81 -1.53 -3.65 -7.58
CA SER A 81 -0.88 -4.29 -8.73
C SER A 81 0.29 -5.20 -8.38
N SER A 82 0.83 -5.09 -7.16
CA SER A 82 2.04 -5.81 -6.73
C SER A 82 1.78 -6.87 -5.66
N GLU A 83 0.69 -6.78 -4.91
CA GLU A 83 0.30 -7.80 -3.95
C GLU A 83 -0.47 -8.95 -4.62
N THR A 84 -0.29 -10.19 -4.15
CA THR A 84 -0.91 -11.37 -4.78
C THR A 84 -2.40 -11.46 -4.47
N ASP A 85 -2.78 -11.17 -3.22
CA ASP A 85 -4.19 -11.09 -2.82
C ASP A 85 -4.36 -10.25 -1.55
N PHE A 86 -5.62 -9.97 -1.21
CA PHE A 86 -6.00 -9.23 0.01
C PHE A 86 -6.93 -10.05 0.91
N ARG A 87 -6.81 -11.39 0.86
CA ARG A 87 -7.65 -12.32 1.64
C ARG A 87 -7.21 -12.32 3.09
N LEU A 88 -7.71 -11.35 3.85
CA LEU A 88 -7.41 -11.20 5.28
C LEU A 88 -7.98 -12.35 6.13
N VAL A 89 -9.13 -12.87 5.71
CA VAL A 89 -9.78 -14.05 6.28
C VAL A 89 -10.22 -14.95 5.12
N GLU A 90 -10.24 -16.26 5.36
CA GLU A 90 -10.60 -17.27 4.36
C GLU A 90 -11.98 -16.98 3.71
N CYS A 91 -12.96 -16.53 4.51
CA CYS A 91 -14.31 -16.28 4.04
C CYS A 91 -14.47 -15.05 3.13
N PHE A 92 -13.38 -14.35 2.78
CA PHE A 92 -13.38 -13.33 1.72
C PHE A 92 -13.33 -13.92 0.32
N ASP A 93 -12.88 -15.16 0.18
CA ASP A 93 -12.84 -15.87 -1.08
C ASP A 93 -14.16 -16.64 -1.28
N PRO A 94 -15.06 -16.21 -2.19
CA PRO A 94 -16.33 -16.88 -2.40
C PRO A 94 -16.18 -18.31 -2.88
N ASP A 95 -15.10 -18.63 -3.57
CA ASP A 95 -14.87 -19.94 -4.22
C ASP A 95 -14.36 -20.99 -3.23
N SER A 96 -13.67 -20.55 -2.17
CA SER A 96 -13.12 -21.45 -1.14
C SER A 96 -13.78 -21.34 0.23
N ASN A 97 -14.79 -20.48 0.41
CA ASN A 97 -15.37 -20.16 1.73
C ASN A 97 -16.10 -21.36 2.38
N THR A 98 -15.55 -21.80 3.52
CA THR A 98 -16.05 -22.89 4.38
C THR A 98 -16.54 -22.40 5.74
N CYS A 99 -16.67 -21.08 5.92
CA CYS A 99 -17.00 -20.46 7.20
C CYS A 99 -18.43 -20.77 7.65
N THR A 100 -18.54 -21.50 8.76
CA THR A 100 -19.82 -21.90 9.39
C THR A 100 -20.62 -20.74 9.98
N LEU A 101 -20.03 -19.54 10.10
CA LEU A 101 -20.67 -18.33 10.62
C LEU A 101 -21.27 -17.45 9.51
N SER A 102 -20.99 -17.74 8.24
CA SER A 102 -21.57 -16.98 7.12
C SER A 102 -23.05 -17.35 6.91
N PRO A 103 -23.94 -16.40 6.53
CA PRO A 103 -23.67 -15.00 6.18
C PRO A 103 -23.79 -14.00 7.35
N SER A 104 -24.17 -14.43 8.56
CA SER A 104 -24.42 -13.54 9.72
C SER A 104 -23.17 -13.13 10.51
N CYS A 105 -21.99 -13.57 10.07
CA CYS A 105 -20.70 -13.30 10.70
C CYS A 105 -20.36 -11.80 10.72
N ARG A 106 -20.52 -11.16 11.88
CA ARG A 106 -20.14 -9.75 12.10
C ARG A 106 -18.63 -9.51 11.97
N LEU A 107 -17.80 -10.53 12.23
CA LEU A 107 -16.34 -10.44 12.10
C LEU A 107 -15.92 -10.24 10.63
N LYS A 108 -16.56 -10.95 9.70
CA LYS A 108 -16.35 -10.77 8.25
C LYS A 108 -16.60 -9.32 7.83
N GLY A 109 -17.73 -8.75 8.28
CA GLY A 109 -18.06 -7.35 8.01
C GLY A 109 -17.08 -6.34 8.63
N LEU A 110 -16.59 -6.61 9.84
CA LEU A 110 -15.57 -5.77 10.49
C LEU A 110 -14.27 -5.76 9.67
N PHE A 111 -13.79 -6.92 9.26
CA PHE A 111 -12.56 -7.01 8.47
C PHE A 111 -12.71 -6.41 7.06
N ASP A 112 -13.88 -6.56 6.41
CA ASP A 112 -14.13 -5.93 5.11
C ASP A 112 -14.08 -4.41 5.24
N SER A 113 -14.73 -3.86 6.26
CA SER A 113 -14.66 -2.43 6.56
C SER A 113 -13.23 -1.96 6.87
N ALA A 114 -12.44 -2.76 7.58
CA ALA A 114 -11.04 -2.44 7.89
C ALA A 114 -10.15 -2.44 6.63
N LEU A 115 -10.31 -3.45 5.76
CA LEU A 115 -9.57 -3.52 4.49
C LEU A 115 -9.94 -2.37 3.55
N ARG A 116 -11.23 -2.01 3.46
CA ARG A 116 -11.67 -0.82 2.72
C ARG A 116 -11.07 0.47 3.30
N ALA A 117 -10.95 0.58 4.63
CA ALA A 117 -10.31 1.73 5.26
C ALA A 117 -8.83 1.82 4.89
N TYR A 118 -8.12 0.70 4.97
CA TYR A 118 -6.72 0.60 4.54
C TYR A 118 -6.52 1.11 3.11
N PHE A 119 -7.33 0.65 2.15
CA PHE A 119 -7.21 1.13 0.77
C PHE A 119 -7.62 2.59 0.59
N ARG A 120 -8.61 3.10 1.32
CA ARG A 120 -8.95 4.53 1.25
C ARG A 120 -7.77 5.43 1.63
N GLU A 121 -7.00 5.04 2.65
CA GLU A 121 -5.79 5.79 3.04
C GLU A 121 -4.73 5.75 1.93
N LEU A 122 -4.47 4.57 1.35
CA LEU A 122 -3.50 4.43 0.26
C LEU A 122 -3.94 5.13 -1.04
N ASP A 123 -5.25 5.19 -1.28
CA ASP A 123 -5.85 5.84 -2.45
C ASP A 123 -5.81 7.37 -2.35
N ALA A 124 -5.59 7.93 -1.16
CA ALA A 124 -5.48 9.37 -0.94
C ALA A 124 -4.06 9.90 -1.15
N VAL A 125 -3.08 9.02 -1.40
CA VAL A 125 -1.66 9.34 -1.45
C VAL A 125 -1.08 8.98 -2.82
N THR A 126 -0.23 9.87 -3.34
CA THR A 126 0.55 9.68 -4.56
C THR A 126 2.02 9.49 -4.24
N LEU A 127 2.82 9.07 -5.22
CA LEU A 127 4.27 8.95 -5.06
C LEU A 127 4.91 10.30 -4.73
N ALA A 128 4.36 11.41 -5.24
CA ALA A 128 4.83 12.76 -4.92
C ALA A 128 4.78 13.07 -3.41
N ASP A 129 3.75 12.59 -2.73
CA ASP A 129 3.54 12.81 -1.30
C ASP A 129 4.53 12.00 -0.44
N LEU A 130 5.11 10.93 -0.99
CA LEU A 130 6.10 10.08 -0.33
C LEU A 130 7.54 10.42 -0.72
N SER A 131 7.75 11.13 -1.82
CA SER A 131 9.06 11.62 -2.23
C SER A 131 9.40 12.88 -1.45
N VAL A 132 10.22 12.74 -0.41
CA VAL A 132 10.78 13.90 0.31
C VAL A 132 11.69 14.66 -0.68
N PRO A 133 11.49 15.97 -0.90
CA PRO A 133 12.48 16.77 -1.60
C PRO A 133 13.80 16.67 -0.82
N SER A 134 14.93 16.47 -1.49
CA SER A 134 16.26 16.38 -0.88
C SER A 134 16.76 17.69 -0.22
N GLY A 135 15.84 18.56 0.24
CA GLY A 135 16.08 19.77 1.02
C GLY A 135 14.94 19.97 2.04
N ARG A 136 15.33 19.98 3.32
CA ARG A 136 14.69 20.32 4.63
C ARG A 136 13.23 20.80 4.80
N ASP A 137 12.37 20.84 3.79
CA ASP A 137 10.98 21.33 3.93
C ASP A 137 9.96 20.28 3.45
N ALA A 138 9.94 19.12 4.11
CA ALA A 138 8.82 18.21 3.96
C ALA A 138 7.62 18.75 4.77
N PRO A 139 6.43 18.98 4.17
CA PRO A 139 5.23 19.13 4.99
C PRO A 139 5.06 17.87 5.82
N ALA A 140 4.83 18.05 7.12
CA ALA A 140 4.62 16.94 8.04
C ALA A 140 3.59 15.98 7.44
N ALA A 141 3.96 14.70 7.34
CA ALA A 141 3.05 13.63 6.96
C ALA A 141 1.68 13.89 7.59
N ALA A 142 0.63 13.89 6.76
CA ALA A 142 -0.73 14.18 7.22
C ALA A 142 -0.97 13.43 8.54
N PRO A 143 -1.34 14.12 9.63
CA PRO A 143 -1.39 13.49 10.94
C PRO A 143 -2.30 12.28 10.82
N MET A 144 -1.76 11.11 11.19
CA MET A 144 -2.50 9.86 11.26
C MET A 144 -3.80 10.13 12.02
N ARG A 145 -4.91 10.32 11.29
CA ARG A 145 -6.18 10.67 11.90
C ARG A 145 -6.57 9.46 12.74
N ALA A 146 -6.62 9.65 14.06
CA ALA A 146 -7.08 8.63 14.97
C ALA A 146 -8.45 8.14 14.49
N PRO A 147 -8.70 6.81 14.45
CA PRO A 147 -9.99 6.29 14.03
C PRO A 147 -11.08 6.88 14.95
N PRO A 148 -12.24 7.25 14.42
CA PRO A 148 -13.34 7.75 15.24
C PRO A 148 -13.68 6.66 16.26
N THR A 149 -13.47 6.97 17.55
CA THR A 149 -13.92 6.10 18.62
C THR A 149 -15.43 5.98 18.51
N ARG A 150 -15.92 4.79 18.14
CA ARG A 150 -17.34 4.49 18.24
C ARG A 150 -17.71 4.67 19.71
N ARG A 151 -18.43 5.76 20.04
CA ARG A 151 -19.19 5.84 21.30
C ARG A 151 -20.07 4.59 21.33
N THR A 152 -19.73 3.63 22.17
CA THR A 152 -20.66 2.60 22.60
C THR A 152 -21.85 3.35 23.20
N ALA A 153 -22.99 3.29 22.52
CA ALA A 153 -24.25 3.70 23.10
C ALA A 153 -24.46 2.80 24.32
N ALA A 154 -24.23 3.35 25.51
CA ALA A 154 -24.58 2.69 26.76
C ALA A 154 -26.08 2.36 26.69
N ALA A 155 -26.38 1.06 26.60
CA ALA A 155 -27.73 0.56 26.76
C ALA A 155 -28.24 1.06 28.12
N ARG A 156 -29.21 1.97 28.09
CA ARG A 156 -30.00 2.32 29.28
C ARG A 156 -30.78 1.06 29.66
N VAL A 157 -30.23 0.25 30.55
CA VAL A 157 -31.02 -0.74 31.28
C VAL A 157 -31.95 0.06 32.17
N GLY A 158 -33.22 0.07 31.82
CA GLY A 158 -34.28 0.70 32.61
C GLY A 158 -34.32 0.05 33.98
N ALA A 159 -34.01 0.83 35.01
CA ALA A 159 -34.35 0.52 36.38
C ALA A 159 -35.87 0.65 36.53
N GLY A 160 -36.58 -0.46 36.40
CA GLY A 160 -37.95 -0.60 36.89
C GLY A 160 -37.91 -1.01 38.36
N SER A 161 -37.97 -0.03 39.25
CA SER A 161 -38.56 -0.17 40.60
C SER A 161 -39.97 -0.77 40.46
N GLY A 162 -40.41 -1.82 41.14
CA GLY A 162 -40.38 -2.04 42.59
C GLY A 162 -41.81 -1.94 43.12
N THR A 163 -42.24 -2.91 43.96
CA THR A 163 -43.47 -2.94 44.80
C THR A 163 -44.78 -3.23 44.02
N ARG A 164 -45.68 -4.17 44.39
CA ARG A 164 -45.97 -4.97 45.59
C ARG A 164 -46.58 -6.31 45.15
#